data_AF-A0A3D0N636-F1
#
_entry.id   AF-A0A3D0N636-F1
#
_cell.length_a   1.000
_cell.length_b   1.000
_cell.length_c   1.000
_cell.angle_alpha   90.00
_cell.angle_beta   90.00
_cell.angle_gamma   90.00
#
_symmetry.space_group_name_H-M   'P 1'
#
loop_
_entity.id
_entity.type
_entity.pdbx_description
1 polymer ?
#
loop_
_entity_poly.entity_id
_entity_poly.type
_entity_poly.pdbx_seq_one_letter_code
_entity_poly.pdbx_strand_id
1 'polypeptide(L)'
;MHEALEVFSSFASSVGLRLSDSQRESLKVGAAWLATAARASGLSQYRDPGSALLRAMGPALSYFAFDTMPRTGIVADLGSGSGAVGATIALLAPELQIHLVDRAKRAYTAAELLVSRMRLVNATPVNADIGQLQQLYDGVVFRALAPGPEALAAAARILRPHGYLGAFHRVGDSSFQSPVEPLRVVGTSATTLPELSITCYRR
;
A
#
# COMPACT_ATOMS: atom_id res chain seq x y z
N MET A 1 2.42 -17.07 -12.72
CA MET A 1 2.75 -15.66 -13.06
C MET A 1 1.84 -15.12 -14.14
N HIS A 2 1.75 -15.73 -15.34
CA HIS A 2 0.85 -15.25 -16.39
C HIS A 2 -0.61 -15.08 -15.92
N GLU A 3 -1.21 -16.15 -15.38
CA GLU A 3 -2.57 -16.10 -14.80
C GLU A 3 -2.72 -15.03 -13.70
N ALA A 4 -1.74 -14.91 -12.81
CA ALA A 4 -1.75 -13.88 -11.76
C ALA A 4 -1.75 -12.45 -12.34
N LEU A 5 -1.04 -12.22 -13.44
CA LEU A 5 -1.02 -10.93 -14.12
C LEU A 5 -2.33 -10.63 -14.84
N GLU A 6 -3.00 -11.64 -15.39
CA GLU A 6 -4.34 -11.50 -15.97
C GLU A 6 -5.35 -11.09 -14.90
N VAL A 7 -5.36 -11.77 -13.75
CA VAL A 7 -6.22 -11.42 -12.61
C VAL A 7 -5.93 -10.00 -12.10
N PHE A 8 -4.65 -9.65 -11.94
CA PHE A 8 -4.24 -8.30 -11.55
C PHE A 8 -4.70 -7.25 -12.56
N SER A 9 -4.54 -7.51 -13.86
CA SER A 9 -4.90 -6.58 -14.94
C SER A 9 -6.43 -6.41 -15.06
N SER A 10 -7.19 -7.48 -14.85
CA SER A 10 -8.65 -7.44 -14.81
C SER A 10 -9.14 -6.57 -13.65
N PHE A 11 -8.57 -6.74 -12.45
CA PHE A 11 -8.94 -5.91 -11.30
C PHE A 11 -8.52 -4.45 -11.52
N ALA A 12 -7.32 -4.21 -12.06
CA ALA A 12 -6.86 -2.87 -12.41
C ALA A 12 -7.86 -2.17 -13.36
N SER A 13 -8.36 -2.89 -14.37
CA SER A 13 -9.37 -2.38 -15.29
C SER A 13 -10.69 -2.04 -14.60
N SER A 14 -11.13 -2.86 -13.62
CA SER A 14 -12.37 -2.58 -12.85
C SER A 14 -12.28 -1.34 -11.97
N VAL A 15 -11.07 -0.89 -11.61
CA VAL A 15 -10.84 0.36 -10.88
C VAL A 15 -10.37 1.50 -11.79
N GLY A 16 -10.59 1.37 -13.10
CA GLY A 16 -10.31 2.43 -14.09
C GLY A 16 -8.85 2.55 -14.53
N LEU A 17 -7.97 1.61 -14.15
CA LEU A 17 -6.57 1.62 -14.57
C LEU A 17 -6.34 0.81 -15.84
N ARG A 18 -5.43 1.28 -16.69
CA ARG A 18 -4.88 0.53 -17.81
C ARG A 18 -3.38 0.41 -17.65
N LEU A 19 -2.89 -0.81 -17.48
CA LEU A 19 -1.46 -1.06 -17.31
C LEU A 19 -0.75 -0.95 -18.66
N SER A 20 0.37 -0.24 -18.68
CA SER A 20 1.34 -0.28 -19.78
C SER A 20 2.21 -1.54 -19.72
N ASP A 21 2.91 -1.86 -20.82
CA ASP A 21 3.86 -2.97 -20.83
C ASP A 21 5.00 -2.78 -19.83
N SER A 22 5.51 -1.55 -19.69
CA SER A 22 6.56 -1.24 -18.73
C SER A 22 6.09 -1.44 -17.28
N GLN A 23 4.84 -1.08 -16.96
CA GLN A 23 4.26 -1.36 -15.64
C GLN A 23 4.08 -2.87 -15.42
N ARG A 24 3.59 -3.61 -16.43
CA ARG A 24 3.48 -5.07 -16.35
C ARG A 24 4.84 -5.74 -16.08
N GLU A 25 5.90 -5.30 -16.76
CA GLU A 25 7.25 -5.83 -16.53
C GLU A 25 7.79 -5.44 -15.15
N SER A 26 7.60 -4.20 -14.70
CA SER A 26 8.01 -3.77 -13.36
C SER A 26 7.29 -4.55 -12.24
N LEU A 27 5.99 -4.84 -12.42
CA LEU A 27 5.23 -5.71 -11.52
C LEU A 27 5.82 -7.12 -11.44
N LYS A 28 6.21 -7.72 -12.57
CA LYS A 28 6.87 -9.04 -12.60
C LYS A 28 8.20 -9.01 -11.84
N VAL A 29 9.01 -7.96 -12.04
CA VAL A 29 10.30 -7.78 -11.34
C VAL A 29 10.08 -7.66 -9.83
N GLY A 30 9.15 -6.81 -9.41
CA GLY A 30 8.81 -6.63 -7.99
C GLY A 30 8.31 -7.92 -7.35
N ALA A 31 7.39 -8.61 -8.01
CA ALA A 31 6.83 -9.86 -7.51
C ALA A 31 7.88 -10.99 -7.41
N ALA A 32 8.77 -11.10 -8.40
CA ALA A 32 9.88 -12.05 -8.36
C ALA A 32 10.85 -11.75 -7.20
N TRP A 33 11.16 -10.48 -6.97
CA TRP A 33 11.99 -10.06 -5.84
C TRP A 33 11.34 -10.40 -4.49
N LEU A 34 10.07 -10.05 -4.30
CA LEU A 34 9.33 -10.34 -3.08
C LEU A 34 9.30 -11.84 -2.77
N ALA A 35 9.11 -12.67 -3.79
CA ALA A 35 9.13 -14.12 -3.66
C ALA A 35 10.50 -14.68 -3.24
N THR A 36 11.60 -14.11 -3.74
CA THR A 36 12.96 -14.48 -3.33
C THR A 36 13.27 -14.01 -1.91
N ALA A 37 12.92 -12.76 -1.57
CA ALA A 37 13.14 -12.19 -0.25
C ALA A 37 12.39 -12.98 0.85
N ALA A 38 11.17 -13.45 0.55
CA ALA A 38 10.41 -14.37 1.41
C ALA A 38 11.21 -15.63 1.77
N ARG A 39 11.82 -16.27 0.76
CA ARG A 39 12.60 -17.51 0.94
C ARG A 39 13.89 -17.27 1.72
N ALA A 40 14.57 -16.17 1.46
CA ALA A 40 15.88 -15.89 2.04
C ALA A 40 15.82 -15.40 3.49
N SER A 41 14.71 -14.79 3.91
CA SER A 41 14.65 -14.10 5.20
C SER A 41 13.38 -14.34 6.00
N GLY A 42 12.25 -14.70 5.38
CA GLY A 42 10.92 -14.68 6.01
C GLY A 42 10.27 -13.29 6.05
N LEU A 43 10.75 -12.32 5.26
CA LEU A 43 10.19 -10.96 5.16
C LEU A 43 8.80 -10.88 4.51
N SER A 44 8.43 -11.92 3.76
CA SER A 44 7.13 -12.09 3.13
C SER A 44 6.75 -13.56 3.30
N GLN A 45 5.45 -13.83 3.40
CA GLN A 45 4.94 -15.21 3.45
C GLN A 45 4.81 -15.83 2.05
N TYR A 46 4.86 -15.02 0.98
CA TYR A 46 4.61 -15.47 -0.38
C TYR A 46 5.91 -15.84 -1.07
N ARG A 47 6.10 -17.15 -1.29
CA ARG A 47 7.33 -17.72 -1.86
C ARG A 47 7.26 -17.95 -3.37
N ASP A 48 6.11 -17.73 -4.00
CA ASP A 48 5.94 -17.77 -5.44
C ASP A 48 5.62 -16.36 -5.99
N PRO A 49 6.16 -15.99 -7.17
CA PRO A 49 5.92 -14.68 -7.74
C PRO A 49 4.44 -14.36 -8.05
N GLY A 50 3.61 -15.34 -8.40
CA GLY A 50 2.19 -15.09 -8.70
C GLY A 50 1.42 -14.68 -7.45
N SER A 51 1.64 -15.39 -6.35
CA SER A 51 1.08 -15.06 -5.03
C SER A 51 1.65 -13.76 -4.48
N ALA A 52 2.95 -13.49 -4.68
CA ALA A 52 3.52 -12.18 -4.32
C ALA A 52 2.82 -11.04 -5.08
N LEU A 53 2.58 -11.20 -6.39
CA LEU A 53 1.85 -10.23 -7.19
C LEU A 53 0.42 -10.03 -6.65
N LEU A 54 -0.37 -11.08 -6.47
CA LEU A 54 -1.77 -10.93 -6.09
C LEU A 54 -2.00 -10.57 -4.62
N ARG A 55 -1.17 -11.09 -3.71
CA ARG A 55 -1.39 -10.98 -2.27
C ARG A 55 -0.53 -9.93 -1.57
N ALA A 56 0.63 -9.59 -2.11
CA ALA A 56 1.45 -8.49 -1.58
C ALA A 56 1.16 -7.18 -2.31
N MET A 57 1.16 -7.20 -3.65
CA MET A 57 1.04 -6.00 -4.49
C MET A 57 -0.40 -5.70 -4.86
N GLY A 58 -1.19 -6.71 -5.20
CA GLY A 58 -2.60 -6.62 -5.65
C GLY A 58 -3.50 -5.72 -4.80
N PRO A 59 -3.45 -5.78 -3.45
CA PRO A 59 -4.29 -4.94 -2.61
C PRO A 59 -4.15 -3.43 -2.92
N ALA A 60 -2.98 -2.99 -3.40
CA ALA A 60 -2.74 -1.61 -3.79
C ALA A 60 -3.70 -1.09 -4.87
N LEU A 61 -4.26 -1.95 -5.72
CA LEU A 61 -5.24 -1.54 -6.75
C LEU A 61 -6.48 -0.90 -6.13
N SER A 62 -6.86 -1.34 -4.94
CA SER A 62 -8.05 -0.85 -4.22
C SER A 62 -7.90 0.60 -3.74
N TYR A 63 -6.68 1.13 -3.70
CA TYR A 63 -6.42 2.57 -3.53
C TYR A 63 -7.12 3.40 -4.61
N PHE A 64 -7.16 2.87 -5.83
CA PHE A 64 -7.70 3.54 -7.02
C PHE A 64 -9.21 3.39 -7.14
N ALA A 65 -9.84 2.56 -6.32
CA ALA A 65 -11.31 2.46 -6.25
C ALA A 65 -11.98 3.71 -5.62
N PHE A 66 -11.19 4.61 -5.03
CA PHE A 66 -11.66 5.87 -4.48
C PHE A 66 -11.10 7.03 -5.28
N ASP A 67 -11.96 7.78 -5.96
CA ASP A 67 -11.59 8.99 -6.70
C ASP A 67 -11.07 10.11 -5.80
N THR A 68 -11.40 10.05 -4.50
CA THR A 68 -10.97 11.03 -3.51
C THR A 68 -9.55 10.80 -3.02
N MET A 69 -8.98 9.60 -3.16
CA MET A 69 -7.60 9.36 -2.77
C MET A 69 -6.66 10.19 -3.66
N PRO A 70 -5.60 10.81 -3.11
CA PRO A 70 -4.71 11.66 -3.87
C PRO A 70 -4.18 11.02 -5.15
N ARG A 71 -3.95 11.84 -6.17
CA ARG A 71 -3.22 11.45 -7.39
C ARG A 71 -1.93 12.25 -7.56
N THR A 72 -1.72 13.27 -6.73
CA THR A 72 -0.53 14.12 -6.65
C THR A 72 -0.23 14.42 -5.19
N GLY A 73 0.99 14.88 -4.89
CA GLY A 73 1.42 15.18 -3.52
C GLY A 73 2.15 14.02 -2.87
N ILE A 74 2.16 13.98 -1.53
CA ILE A 74 2.94 12.99 -0.76
C ILE A 74 2.02 12.05 0.01
N VAL A 75 2.21 10.74 -0.17
CA VAL A 75 1.46 9.69 0.51
C VAL A 75 2.40 8.80 1.31
N ALA A 76 2.03 8.46 2.55
CA ALA A 76 2.78 7.50 3.37
C ALA A 76 2.13 6.11 3.34
N ASP A 77 2.92 5.06 3.15
CA ASP A 77 2.58 3.67 3.46
C ASP A 77 3.18 3.33 4.84
N LEU A 78 2.34 3.23 5.87
CA LEU A 78 2.77 3.03 7.25
C LEU A 78 2.85 1.54 7.62
N GLY A 79 3.96 1.15 8.25
CA GLY A 79 4.23 -0.27 8.49
C GLY A 79 4.41 -1.01 7.16
N SER A 80 5.10 -0.35 6.22
CA SER A 80 5.19 -0.78 4.82
C SER A 80 5.79 -2.17 4.65
N GLY A 81 6.51 -2.70 5.65
CA GLY A 81 7.09 -4.03 5.59
C GLY A 81 8.05 -4.16 4.42
N SER A 82 7.72 -5.00 3.44
CA SER A 82 8.53 -5.12 2.20
C SER A 82 8.31 -3.98 1.20
N GLY A 83 7.41 -3.04 1.48
CA GLY A 83 7.06 -1.92 0.62
C GLY A 83 6.06 -2.26 -0.50
N ALA A 84 5.50 -3.47 -0.52
CA ALA A 84 4.74 -3.97 -1.66
C ALA A 84 3.51 -3.12 -2.03
N VAL A 85 2.76 -2.60 -1.05
CA VAL A 85 1.56 -1.78 -1.30
C VAL A 85 1.99 -0.42 -1.83
N GLY A 86 2.78 0.34 -1.09
CA GLY A 86 3.22 1.68 -1.49
C GLY A 86 4.04 1.69 -2.78
N ALA A 87 4.94 0.72 -3.01
CA ALA A 87 5.70 0.63 -4.26
C ALA A 87 4.79 0.37 -5.48
N THR A 88 3.72 -0.40 -5.29
CA THR A 88 2.73 -0.64 -6.35
C THR A 88 1.90 0.62 -6.61
N ILE A 89 1.52 1.38 -5.57
CA ILE A 89 0.87 2.69 -5.76
C ILE A 89 1.80 3.64 -6.52
N ALA A 90 3.07 3.73 -6.14
CA ALA A 90 4.07 4.58 -6.80
C ALA A 90 4.21 4.26 -8.30
N LEU A 91 4.22 2.97 -8.66
CA LEU A 91 4.28 2.51 -10.04
C LEU A 91 3.05 2.91 -10.87
N LEU A 92 1.88 2.93 -10.24
CA LEU A 92 0.58 3.15 -10.90
C LEU A 92 0.13 4.62 -10.88
N ALA A 93 0.69 5.43 -10.01
CA ALA A 93 0.48 6.88 -9.89
C ALA A 93 1.83 7.61 -9.85
N PRO A 94 2.49 7.78 -11.01
CA PRO A 94 3.84 8.34 -11.08
C PRO A 94 3.95 9.80 -10.59
N GLU A 95 2.84 10.52 -10.52
CA GLU A 95 2.77 11.90 -10.02
C GLU A 95 2.75 11.99 -8.47
N LEU A 96 2.54 10.88 -7.78
CA LEU A 96 2.66 10.80 -6.32
C LEU A 96 4.11 10.63 -5.88
N GLN A 97 4.45 11.24 -4.75
CA GLN A 97 5.63 10.85 -3.96
C GLN A 97 5.17 9.89 -2.85
N ILE A 98 5.69 8.67 -2.84
CA ILE A 98 5.34 7.64 -1.85
C ILE A 98 6.46 7.50 -0.82
N HIS A 99 6.15 7.69 0.45
CA HIS A 99 7.05 7.35 1.55
C HIS A 99 6.70 5.96 2.10
N LEU A 100 7.64 5.02 2.05
CA LEU A 100 7.48 3.67 2.60
C LEU A 100 8.06 3.65 4.02
N VAL A 101 7.20 3.84 5.02
CA VAL A 101 7.63 4.06 6.41
C VAL A 101 7.62 2.74 7.17
N ASP A 102 8.74 2.39 7.78
CA ASP A 102 8.81 1.29 8.74
C ASP A 102 9.94 1.51 9.76
N ARG A 103 9.68 1.23 11.04
CA ARG A 103 10.69 1.35 12.10
C ARG A 103 11.70 0.20 12.06
N ALA A 104 11.30 -0.97 11.56
CA ALA A 104 12.17 -2.13 11.50
C ALA A 104 13.18 -1.97 10.36
N LYS A 105 14.47 -1.88 10.68
CA LYS A 105 15.56 -1.77 9.70
C LYS A 105 15.47 -2.85 8.61
N ARG A 106 15.07 -4.06 8.99
CA ARG A 106 14.91 -5.19 8.07
C ARG A 106 13.78 -4.97 7.04
N ALA A 107 12.67 -4.35 7.45
CA ALA A 107 11.58 -3.98 6.56
C ALA A 107 12.01 -2.83 5.63
N TYR A 108 12.58 -1.77 6.20
CA TYR A 108 13.16 -0.66 5.45
C TYR A 108 14.13 -1.13 4.35
N THR A 109 15.10 -1.99 4.67
CA THR A 109 16.06 -2.51 3.68
C THR A 109 15.37 -3.36 2.60
N ALA A 110 14.30 -4.09 2.94
CA ALA A 110 13.52 -4.83 1.96
C ALA A 110 12.80 -3.90 0.97
N ALA A 111 12.21 -2.82 1.50
CA ALA A 111 11.57 -1.77 0.70
C ALA A 111 12.59 -1.02 -0.18
N GLU A 112 13.78 -0.69 0.33
CA GLU A 112 14.88 -0.13 -0.47
C GLU A 112 15.24 -1.01 -1.67
N LEU A 113 15.42 -2.30 -1.43
CA LEU A 113 15.74 -3.24 -2.49
C LEU A 113 14.57 -3.38 -3.48
N LEU A 114 13.33 -3.40 -3.02
CA LEU A 114 12.16 -3.46 -3.92
C LEU A 114 12.10 -2.21 -4.82
N VAL A 115 12.19 -1.01 -4.23
CA VAL A 115 12.19 0.28 -4.94
C VAL A 115 13.32 0.33 -5.97
N SER A 116 14.54 -0.07 -5.57
CA SER A 116 15.70 -0.12 -6.47
C SER A 116 15.48 -1.07 -7.64
N ARG A 117 14.96 -2.28 -7.39
CA ARG A 117 14.71 -3.30 -8.43
C ARG A 117 13.63 -2.88 -9.42
N MET A 118 12.57 -2.25 -8.92
CA MET A 118 11.48 -1.72 -9.75
C MET A 118 11.83 -0.37 -10.40
N ARG A 119 12.99 0.21 -10.07
CA ARG A 119 13.49 1.51 -10.57
C ARG A 119 12.49 2.64 -10.32
N LEU A 120 11.84 2.63 -9.15
CA LEU A 120 10.87 3.64 -8.77
C LEU A 120 11.62 4.89 -8.30
N VAL A 121 11.40 6.01 -9.00
CA VAL A 121 12.02 7.30 -8.68
C VAL A 121 11.17 8.15 -7.73
N ASN A 122 9.90 7.78 -7.58
CA ASN A 122 8.90 8.48 -6.77
C ASN A 122 8.50 7.69 -5.52
N ALA A 123 9.32 6.73 -5.09
CA ALA A 123 9.14 5.97 -3.86
C ALA A 123 10.40 6.07 -2.99
N THR A 124 10.22 6.54 -1.76
CA THR A 124 11.30 6.79 -0.80
C THR A 124 11.09 5.91 0.44
N PRO A 125 11.94 4.91 0.69
CA PRO A 125 11.97 4.19 1.95
C PRO A 125 12.38 5.11 3.11
N VAL A 126 11.69 5.02 4.24
CA VAL A 126 11.94 5.84 5.43
C VAL A 126 12.01 4.94 6.66
N ASN A 127 13.20 4.84 7.27
CA ASN A 127 13.37 4.11 8.52
C ASN A 127 13.04 5.00 9.72
N ALA A 128 11.78 4.99 10.17
CA ALA A 128 11.32 5.82 11.27
C ALA A 128 10.16 5.18 12.03
N ASP A 129 9.99 5.55 13.30
CA ASP A 129 8.74 5.33 14.01
C ASP A 129 7.70 6.38 13.58
N ILE A 130 6.44 5.95 13.42
CA ILE A 130 5.33 6.81 12.98
C ILE A 130 5.17 7.99 13.95
N GLY A 131 5.34 7.77 15.26
CA GLY A 131 5.23 8.81 16.27
C GLY A 131 6.31 9.89 16.19
N GLN A 132 7.41 9.63 15.46
CA GLN A 132 8.52 10.57 15.27
C GLN A 132 8.41 11.38 13.97
N LEU A 133 7.49 11.02 13.07
CA LEU A 133 7.29 11.74 11.82
C LEU A 133 6.80 13.18 12.10
N GLN A 134 7.54 14.15 11.59
CA GLN A 134 7.16 15.58 11.66
C GLN A 134 6.44 16.06 10.39
N GLN A 135 6.51 15.28 9.31
CA GLN A 135 5.88 15.62 8.03
C GLN A 135 4.39 15.30 8.04
N LEU A 136 3.58 16.18 7.45
CA LEU A 136 2.18 15.92 7.13
C LEU A 136 2.00 15.47 5.68
N TYR A 137 1.16 14.46 5.49
CA TYR A 137 0.91 13.79 4.21
C TYR A 137 -0.46 14.15 3.62
N ASP A 138 -0.54 14.22 2.30
CA ASP A 138 -1.81 14.40 1.58
C ASP A 138 -2.66 13.13 1.62
N GLY A 139 -2.00 11.97 1.70
CA GLY A 139 -2.64 10.69 1.94
C GLY A 139 -1.84 9.75 2.81
N VAL A 140 -2.53 8.81 3.44
CA VAL A 140 -1.89 7.72 4.20
C VAL A 140 -2.54 6.41 3.78
N VAL A 141 -1.76 5.34 3.71
CA VAL A 141 -2.24 3.96 3.63
C VAL A 141 -1.54 3.11 4.67
N PHE A 142 -2.19 2.05 5.13
CA PHE A 142 -1.52 1.02 5.93
C PHE A 142 -2.23 -0.32 5.81
N ARG A 143 -1.49 -1.40 6.06
CA ARG A 143 -2.03 -2.76 6.20
C ARG A 143 -1.44 -3.44 7.43
N ALA A 144 -2.30 -3.95 8.30
CA ALA A 144 -1.90 -4.71 9.49
C ALA A 144 -0.88 -3.96 10.40
N LEU A 145 -1.15 -2.68 10.68
CA LEU A 145 -0.25 -1.81 11.44
C LEU A 145 -0.36 -2.00 12.96
N ALA A 146 -1.59 -1.89 13.48
CA ALA A 146 -1.95 -2.00 14.90
C ALA A 146 -3.46 -2.30 14.98
N PRO A 147 -4.06 -2.54 16.16
CA PRO A 147 -5.51 -2.56 16.32
C PRO A 147 -6.16 -1.29 15.70
N GLY A 148 -7.35 -1.45 15.11
CA GLY A 148 -7.98 -0.41 14.28
C GLY A 148 -7.96 1.00 14.87
N PRO A 149 -8.50 1.24 16.09
CA PRO A 149 -8.54 2.57 16.68
C PRO A 149 -7.16 3.20 16.89
N GLU A 150 -6.16 2.40 17.30
CA GLU A 150 -4.78 2.85 17.50
C GLU A 150 -4.12 3.23 16.16
N ALA A 151 -4.28 2.38 15.15
CA ALA A 151 -3.75 2.62 13.80
C ALA A 151 -4.37 3.87 13.16
N LEU A 152 -5.70 4.03 13.28
CA LEU A 152 -6.42 5.19 12.76
C LEU A 152 -5.98 6.48 13.47
N ALA A 153 -5.82 6.46 14.80
CA ALA A 153 -5.35 7.62 15.56
C ALA A 153 -3.91 8.01 15.20
N ALA A 154 -3.01 7.03 15.05
CA ALA A 154 -1.63 7.27 14.63
C ALA A 154 -1.57 7.89 13.22
N ALA A 155 -2.34 7.35 12.27
CA ALA A 155 -2.43 7.88 10.92
C ALA A 155 -3.02 9.30 10.86
N ALA A 156 -4.08 9.58 11.63
CA ALA A 156 -4.73 10.89 11.64
C ALA A 156 -3.80 12.04 12.09
N ARG A 157 -2.83 11.76 12.98
CA ARG A 157 -1.87 12.76 13.47
C ARG A 157 -0.95 13.31 12.38
N ILE A 158 -0.59 12.48 11.41
CA ILE A 158 0.35 12.82 10.32
C ILE A 158 -0.36 13.12 9.00
N LEU A 159 -1.67 13.03 8.94
CA LEU A 159 -2.46 13.36 7.74
C LEU A 159 -2.71 14.87 7.70
N ARG A 160 -2.65 15.53 6.54
CA ARG A 160 -3.03 16.96 6.45
C ARG A 160 -4.53 17.16 6.74
N PRO A 161 -4.97 18.36 7.16
CA PRO A 161 -6.40 18.70 7.09
C PRO A 161 -6.93 18.42 5.69
N HIS A 162 -8.10 17.78 5.58
CA HIS A 162 -8.69 17.32 4.31
C HIS A 162 -7.94 16.23 3.57
N GLY A 163 -6.87 15.66 4.14
CA GLY A 163 -6.19 14.50 3.59
C GLY A 163 -7.02 13.22 3.71
N TYR A 164 -6.59 12.19 3.01
CA TYR A 164 -7.29 10.91 2.94
C TYR A 164 -6.48 9.73 3.48
N LEU A 165 -7.17 8.79 4.12
CA LEU A 165 -6.57 7.59 4.69
C LEU A 165 -7.20 6.35 4.07
N GLY A 166 -6.39 5.42 3.57
CA GLY A 166 -6.81 4.08 3.16
C GLY A 166 -6.32 3.01 4.15
N ALA A 167 -7.21 2.47 4.98
CA ALA A 167 -6.87 1.40 5.92
C ALA A 167 -7.24 0.03 5.35
N PHE A 168 -6.26 -0.84 5.11
CA PHE A 168 -6.49 -2.23 4.74
C PHE A 168 -6.74 -3.08 5.99
N HIS A 169 -7.88 -3.75 6.03
CA HIS A 169 -8.29 -4.58 7.16
C HIS A 169 -9.07 -5.81 6.70
N ARG A 170 -9.23 -6.78 7.60
CA ARG A 170 -10.01 -8.00 7.32
C ARG A 170 -11.47 -7.62 7.07
N VAL A 171 -12.11 -8.30 6.14
CA VAL A 171 -13.56 -8.20 5.96
C VAL A 171 -14.28 -8.58 7.26
N GLY A 172 -15.29 -7.79 7.64
CA GLY A 172 -16.06 -7.98 8.87
C GLY A 172 -15.42 -7.38 10.14
N ASP A 173 -14.24 -6.78 10.05
CA ASP A 173 -13.64 -6.07 11.19
C ASP A 173 -14.33 -4.71 11.40
N SER A 174 -15.29 -4.68 12.33
CA SER A 174 -16.10 -3.49 12.61
C SER A 174 -15.31 -2.36 13.26
N SER A 175 -14.10 -2.61 13.76
CA SER A 175 -13.25 -1.56 14.36
C SER A 175 -12.83 -0.48 13.37
N PHE A 176 -12.89 -0.76 12.07
CA PHE A 176 -12.63 0.19 11.00
C PHE A 176 -13.89 0.94 10.53
N GLN A 177 -15.09 0.57 10.99
CA GLN A 177 -16.33 1.28 10.66
C GLN A 177 -16.68 2.39 11.67
N SER A 178 -15.97 2.42 12.80
CA SER A 178 -16.14 3.43 13.86
C SER A 178 -14.88 4.32 13.92
N PRO A 179 -14.78 5.38 13.09
CA PRO A 179 -13.57 6.18 13.01
C PRO A 179 -13.34 6.96 14.30
N VAL A 180 -12.06 7.28 14.57
CA VAL A 180 -11.66 8.21 15.62
C VAL A 180 -11.67 9.64 15.07
N GLU A 181 -12.09 10.63 15.86
CA GLU A 181 -11.95 12.03 15.45
C GLU A 181 -10.49 12.37 15.12
N PRO A 182 -10.22 13.16 14.05
CA PRO A 182 -11.18 13.85 13.17
C PRO A 182 -11.65 13.06 11.94
N LEU A 183 -11.34 11.76 11.83
CA LEU A 183 -11.61 10.99 10.62
C LEU A 183 -13.11 10.73 10.40
N ARG A 184 -13.54 10.78 9.14
CA ARG A 184 -14.88 10.40 8.69
C ARG A 184 -14.78 9.35 7.60
N VAL A 185 -15.57 8.29 7.69
CA VAL A 185 -15.62 7.23 6.67
C VAL A 185 -16.15 7.82 5.35
N VAL A 186 -15.42 7.59 4.27
CA VAL A 186 -15.82 7.88 2.89
C VAL A 186 -16.51 6.66 2.28
N GLY A 187 -15.96 5.47 2.51
CA GLY A 187 -16.53 4.21 2.03
C GLY A 187 -15.59 3.04 2.23
N THR A 188 -16.09 1.83 1.98
CA THR A 188 -15.30 0.59 2.02
C THR A 188 -15.34 -0.07 0.65
N SER A 189 -14.20 -0.58 0.20
CA SER A 189 -14.08 -1.30 -1.07
C SER A 189 -13.40 -2.66 -0.88
N ALA A 190 -13.74 -3.60 -1.75
CA ALA A 190 -13.08 -4.90 -1.82
C ALA A 190 -11.66 -4.77 -2.37
N THR A 191 -10.81 -5.77 -2.11
CA THR A 191 -9.48 -5.85 -2.71
C THR A 191 -9.36 -7.04 -3.65
N THR A 192 -8.19 -7.25 -4.25
CA THR A 192 -7.85 -8.48 -4.98
C THR A 192 -7.93 -9.75 -4.12
N LEU A 193 -8.03 -9.60 -2.79
CA LEU A 193 -8.15 -10.68 -1.83
C LEU A 193 -9.55 -10.66 -1.20
N PRO A 194 -10.35 -11.74 -1.30
CA PRO A 194 -11.70 -11.80 -0.73
C PRO A 194 -11.76 -11.54 0.78
N GLU A 195 -10.70 -11.89 1.51
CA GLU A 195 -10.59 -11.74 2.96
C GLU A 195 -10.21 -10.33 3.42
N LEU A 196 -9.85 -9.43 2.49
CA LEU A 196 -9.30 -8.12 2.77
C LEU A 196 -10.15 -7.03 2.10
N SER A 197 -10.47 -5.98 2.86
CA SER A 197 -11.10 -4.75 2.39
C SER A 197 -10.21 -3.54 2.68
N ILE A 198 -10.50 -2.43 2.01
CA ILE A 198 -9.95 -1.10 2.33
C ILE A 198 -11.08 -0.17 2.74
N THR A 199 -10.97 0.48 3.88
CA THR A 199 -11.83 1.60 4.26
C THR A 199 -11.10 2.91 4.00
N CYS A 200 -11.75 3.80 3.25
CA CYS A 200 -11.28 5.16 3.00
C CYS A 200 -11.88 6.12 4.03
N TYR A 201 -11.06 7.03 4.55
CA TYR A 201 -11.47 8.10 5.46
C TYR A 201 -10.97 9.45 4.97
N ARG A 202 -11.64 10.51 5.38
CA ARG A 202 -11.22 11.89 5.23
C ARG A 202 -10.96 12.51 6.60
N ARG A 203 -9.87 13.26 6.75
CA ARG A 203 -9.59 14.09 7.94
C ARG A 203 -10.26 15.45 7.87
#